data_AF-A0A2D6JZI0-F1
#
_entry.id   AF-A0A2D6JZI0-F1
#
_cell.length_a   1.000
_cell.length_b   1.000
_cell.length_c   1.000
_cell.angle_alpha   90.00
_cell.angle_beta   90.00
_cell.angle_gamma   90.00
#
_symmetry.space_group_name_H-M   'P 1'
#
loop_
_entity.id
_entity.type
_entity.pdbx_description
1 polymer ?
#
loop_
_entity_poly.entity_id
_entity_poly.type
_entity_poly.pdbx_seq_one_letter_code
_entity_poly.pdbx_strand_id
1 'polypeptide(L)'
;MISRIYNIWQILKASLWFVPALFCAAYFALTLGIYSVETHYLSNIDLPSIFFSGTNEDAKAVILALLSSMITMTTLAISITMVVLSLAATQLGPRLIRTFMSDRKTQDFIGLFFGSVIACFLMTIILHDVGKSAVSPRLTISFIFAICFANLFVLLAFVHHVAQSSIADQVILRVANDLIKSLDRLTISEQKSNANNARHQKDDDWPKDFERKKQRLYFNRCGYVQNIDYDHILKIAEQHKYYIEIHFKAGHFLVEGEDGVRIYPTNEKYSEEIEQEIRNCFIIGNTRTPTQDIEFSIRHLVEIGLRAQSPGMDDNFTAFTVLDRLSSALAILFKKDTPPECLVDSQDRVRLWAKQSDEADMIFSAFDQMRHSARDKPDIMYHILKKIEILCDLANTECQKEGLKKQLKEIEYDLKYLEKMVLNIDHIKQLCYELLEKLS
;
A
#
# COMPACT_ATOMS: atom_id res chain seq x y z
N MET A 1 6.53 -1.08 -21.13
CA MET A 1 6.22 -2.52 -20.93
C MET A 1 6.56 -3.01 -19.53
N ILE A 2 7.74 -2.66 -19.00
CA ILE A 2 8.21 -3.01 -17.64
C ILE A 2 7.25 -2.50 -16.54
N SER A 3 6.72 -1.29 -16.67
CA SER A 3 5.77 -0.70 -15.70
C SER A 3 4.44 -1.47 -15.64
N ARG A 4 3.97 -2.05 -16.76
CA ARG A 4 2.76 -2.89 -16.78
C ARG A 4 3.00 -4.25 -16.14
N ILE A 5 4.14 -4.89 -16.41
CA ILE A 5 4.54 -6.17 -15.78
C ILE A 5 4.73 -5.98 -14.28
N TYR A 6 5.38 -4.88 -13.86
CA TYR A 6 5.52 -4.53 -12.45
C TYR A 6 4.15 -4.36 -11.79
N ASN A 7 3.21 -3.65 -12.42
CA ASN A 7 1.87 -3.46 -11.87
C ASN A 7 1.09 -4.78 -11.76
N ILE A 8 1.14 -5.65 -12.78
CA ILE A 8 0.54 -7.00 -12.73
C ILE A 8 1.19 -7.86 -11.63
N TRP A 9 2.50 -7.80 -11.49
CA TRP A 9 3.24 -8.52 -10.46
C TRP A 9 2.89 -8.04 -9.05
N GLN A 10 2.65 -6.74 -8.86
CA GLN A 10 2.13 -6.19 -7.60
C GLN A 10 0.71 -6.68 -7.31
N ILE A 11 -0.16 -6.76 -8.32
CA ILE A 11 -1.52 -7.29 -8.19
C ILE A 11 -1.50 -8.78 -7.81
N LEU A 12 -0.64 -9.57 -8.45
CA LEU A 12 -0.49 -11.01 -8.15
C LEU A 12 0.06 -11.25 -6.74
N LYS A 13 1.07 -10.48 -6.30
CA LYS A 13 1.60 -10.55 -4.93
C LYS A 13 0.60 -10.09 -3.87
N ALA A 14 -0.32 -9.21 -4.23
CA ALA A 14 -1.39 -8.76 -3.35
C ALA A 14 -2.52 -9.80 -3.19
N SER A 15 -2.50 -10.90 -3.98
CA SER A 15 -3.46 -12.00 -3.85
C SER A 15 -3.04 -12.98 -2.76
N LEU A 16 -3.99 -13.33 -1.88
CA LEU A 16 -3.79 -14.31 -0.80
C LEU A 16 -3.41 -15.70 -1.33
N TRP A 17 -3.80 -16.03 -2.56
CA TRP A 17 -3.77 -17.42 -3.07
C TRP A 17 -2.52 -17.78 -3.85
N PHE A 18 -1.78 -16.78 -4.34
CA PHE A 18 -0.66 -17.04 -5.24
C PHE A 18 0.48 -17.81 -4.55
N VAL A 19 0.88 -17.37 -3.34
CA VAL A 19 1.94 -18.03 -2.56
C VAL A 19 1.49 -19.42 -2.06
N PRO A 20 0.29 -19.61 -1.48
CA PRO A 20 -0.21 -20.93 -1.14
C PRO A 20 -0.24 -21.91 -2.31
N ALA A 21 -0.65 -21.46 -3.51
CA ALA A 21 -0.63 -22.32 -4.70
C ALA A 21 0.78 -22.80 -5.06
N LEU A 22 1.80 -21.96 -4.87
CA LEU A 22 3.19 -22.34 -5.07
C LEU A 22 3.65 -23.39 -4.05
N PHE A 23 3.25 -23.27 -2.78
CA PHE A 23 3.51 -24.29 -1.77
C PHE A 23 2.85 -25.63 -2.12
N CYS A 24 1.59 -25.62 -2.58
CA CYS A 24 0.92 -26.83 -3.04
C CYS A 24 1.70 -27.51 -4.18
N ALA A 25 2.15 -26.75 -5.17
CA ALA A 25 2.94 -27.27 -6.28
C ALA A 25 4.30 -27.83 -5.80
N ALA A 26 4.96 -27.13 -4.87
CA ALA A 26 6.23 -27.58 -4.29
C ALA A 26 6.07 -28.88 -3.50
N TYR A 27 5.05 -29.00 -2.65
CA TYR A 27 4.77 -30.21 -1.87
C TYR A 27 4.38 -31.39 -2.77
N PHE A 28 3.60 -31.13 -3.82
CA PHE A 28 3.28 -32.13 -4.83
C PHE A 28 4.55 -32.66 -5.50
N ALA A 29 5.42 -31.77 -6.00
CA ALA A 29 6.66 -32.14 -6.65
C ALA A 29 7.64 -32.85 -5.69
N LEU A 30 7.77 -32.38 -4.45
CA LEU A 30 8.63 -33.00 -3.43
C LEU A 30 8.15 -34.41 -3.08
N THR A 31 6.84 -34.59 -2.87
CA THR A 31 6.28 -35.90 -2.53
C THR A 31 6.48 -36.89 -3.67
N LEU A 32 6.21 -36.50 -4.93
CA LEU A 32 6.48 -37.34 -6.09
C LEU A 32 7.97 -37.61 -6.29
N GLY A 33 8.82 -36.61 -6.09
CA GLY A 33 10.26 -36.74 -6.25
C GLY A 33 10.85 -37.71 -5.23
N ILE A 34 10.47 -37.58 -3.96
CA ILE A 34 10.90 -38.48 -2.88
C ILE A 34 10.38 -39.90 -3.16
N TYR A 35 9.10 -40.06 -3.52
CA TYR A 35 8.53 -41.35 -3.87
C TYR A 35 9.24 -42.02 -5.05
N SER A 36 9.53 -41.26 -6.11
CA SER A 36 10.24 -41.75 -7.29
C SER A 36 11.67 -42.18 -6.95
N VAL A 37 12.40 -41.38 -6.18
CA VAL A 37 13.75 -41.72 -5.72
C VAL A 37 13.73 -42.98 -4.85
N GLU A 38 12.77 -43.06 -3.93
CA GLU A 38 12.64 -44.19 -3.03
C GLU A 38 12.34 -45.50 -3.78
N THR A 39 11.39 -45.49 -4.70
CA THR A 39 10.99 -46.66 -5.47
C THR A 39 12.06 -47.14 -6.46
N HIS A 40 12.76 -46.21 -7.12
CA HIS A 40 13.79 -46.56 -8.11
C HIS A 40 15.17 -46.88 -7.53
N TYR A 41 15.59 -46.21 -6.45
CA TYR A 41 16.98 -46.30 -5.95
C TYR A 41 17.12 -46.90 -4.55
N LEU A 42 16.10 -46.79 -3.69
CA LEU A 42 16.17 -47.27 -2.30
C LEU A 42 15.35 -48.53 -2.03
N SER A 43 14.74 -49.14 -3.04
CA SER A 43 13.94 -50.36 -2.90
C SER A 43 14.71 -51.56 -2.33
N ASN A 44 16.04 -51.57 -2.43
CA ASN A 44 16.93 -52.64 -1.95
C ASN A 44 17.75 -52.27 -0.69
N ILE A 45 17.54 -51.09 -0.10
CA ILE A 45 18.31 -50.63 1.07
C ILE A 45 17.46 -50.81 2.32
N ASP A 46 18.01 -51.50 3.33
CA ASP A 46 17.40 -51.58 4.66
C ASP A 46 17.46 -50.20 5.34
N LEU A 47 16.34 -49.49 5.30
CA LEU A 47 16.16 -48.22 5.99
C LEU A 47 16.21 -48.42 7.52
N PRO A 48 16.86 -47.52 8.29
CA PRO A 48 16.87 -47.55 9.75
C PRO A 48 15.46 -47.62 10.34
N SER A 49 15.29 -48.29 11.48
CA SER A 49 14.01 -48.44 12.19
C SER A 49 13.41 -47.12 12.74
N ILE A 50 14.14 -46.00 12.59
CA ILE A 50 13.63 -44.65 12.88
C ILE A 50 12.58 -44.22 11.85
N PHE A 51 12.66 -44.76 10.63
CA PHE A 51 11.66 -44.56 9.59
C PHE A 51 10.47 -45.51 9.79
N PHE A 52 9.32 -45.15 9.24
CA PHE A 52 8.07 -45.90 9.37
C PHE A 52 8.27 -47.41 9.12
N SER A 53 7.99 -48.23 10.14
CA SER A 53 8.20 -49.68 10.12
C SER A 53 6.91 -50.50 10.17
N GLY A 54 5.75 -49.88 9.89
CA GLY A 54 4.44 -50.53 9.91
C GLY A 54 4.06 -51.22 8.59
N THR A 55 2.89 -51.85 8.57
CA THR A 55 2.33 -52.49 7.36
C THR A 55 1.76 -51.46 6.38
N ASN A 56 1.44 -51.89 5.15
CA ASN A 56 0.74 -51.04 4.16
C ASN A 56 -0.63 -50.56 4.68
N GLU A 57 -1.32 -51.36 5.47
CA GLU A 57 -2.62 -50.99 6.03
C GLU A 57 -2.45 -49.95 7.15
N ASP A 58 -1.42 -50.10 7.99
CA ASP A 58 -1.08 -49.10 9.01
C ASP A 58 -0.70 -47.76 8.37
N ALA A 59 0.08 -47.78 7.28
CA ALA A 59 0.46 -46.58 6.54
C ALA A 59 -0.77 -45.83 6.00
N LYS A 60 -1.72 -46.56 5.40
CA LYS A 60 -2.99 -45.98 4.92
C LYS A 60 -3.78 -45.36 6.06
N ALA A 61 -3.92 -46.07 7.18
CA ALA A 61 -4.65 -45.58 8.33
C ALA A 61 -4.03 -44.30 8.90
N VAL A 62 -2.70 -44.28 9.07
CA VAL A 62 -1.96 -43.10 9.57
C VAL A 62 -2.08 -41.92 8.60
N ILE A 63 -1.87 -42.13 7.30
CA ILE A 63 -1.96 -41.05 6.31
C ILE A 63 -3.39 -40.50 6.20
N LEU A 64 -4.43 -41.35 6.27
CA LEU A 64 -5.82 -40.89 6.29
C LEU A 64 -6.15 -40.10 7.56
N ALA A 65 -5.66 -40.54 8.73
CA ALA A 65 -5.80 -39.80 9.98
C ALA A 65 -5.10 -38.44 9.92
N LEU A 66 -3.88 -38.39 9.39
CA LEU A 66 -3.14 -37.15 9.17
C LEU A 66 -3.84 -36.24 8.15
N LEU A 67 -4.37 -36.78 7.05
CA LEU A 67 -5.13 -36.02 6.06
C LEU A 67 -6.34 -35.34 6.72
N SER A 68 -7.13 -36.09 7.49
CA SER A 68 -8.28 -35.53 8.21
C SER A 68 -7.86 -34.44 9.20
N SER A 69 -6.80 -34.68 10.00
CA SER A 69 -6.26 -33.70 10.94
C SER A 69 -5.78 -32.42 10.25
N MET A 70 -5.04 -32.54 9.14
CA MET A 70 -4.55 -31.40 8.37
C MET A 70 -5.68 -30.62 7.69
N ILE A 71 -6.73 -31.28 7.22
CA ILE A 71 -7.94 -30.61 6.71
C ILE A 71 -8.61 -29.80 7.82
N THR A 72 -8.74 -30.36 9.02
CA THR A 72 -9.30 -29.64 10.17
C THR A 72 -8.42 -28.43 10.55
N MET A 73 -7.10 -28.59 10.58
CA MET A 73 -6.18 -27.47 10.87
C MET A 73 -6.24 -26.37 9.80
N THR A 74 -6.29 -26.75 8.52
CA THR A 74 -6.45 -25.80 7.41
C THR A 74 -7.77 -25.05 7.52
N THR A 75 -8.86 -25.76 7.85
CA THR A 75 -10.18 -25.16 8.07
C THR A 75 -10.16 -24.17 9.24
N LEU A 76 -9.51 -24.53 10.34
CA LEU A 76 -9.32 -23.64 11.50
C LEU A 76 -8.52 -22.40 11.11
N ALA A 77 -7.42 -22.55 10.35
CA ALA A 77 -6.61 -21.44 9.89
C ALA A 77 -7.40 -20.48 8.98
N ILE A 78 -8.22 -21.01 8.06
CA ILE A 78 -9.11 -20.19 7.21
C ILE A 78 -10.16 -19.48 8.06
N SER A 79 -10.77 -20.16 9.03
CA SER A 79 -11.77 -19.58 9.93
C SER A 79 -11.18 -18.41 10.72
N ILE A 80 -10.02 -18.60 11.35
CA ILE A 80 -9.30 -17.54 12.07
C ILE A 80 -8.95 -16.39 11.13
N THR A 81 -8.46 -16.69 9.92
CA THR A 81 -8.15 -15.67 8.90
C THR A 81 -9.39 -14.83 8.56
N MET A 82 -10.55 -15.47 8.35
CA MET A 82 -11.80 -14.77 8.05
C MET A 82 -12.30 -13.92 9.22
N VAL A 83 -12.21 -14.42 10.45
CA VAL A 83 -12.58 -13.66 11.65
C VAL A 83 -11.70 -12.41 11.79
N VAL A 84 -10.39 -12.55 11.61
CA VAL A 84 -9.46 -11.42 11.68
C VAL A 84 -9.68 -10.44 10.53
N LEU A 85 -9.98 -10.95 9.33
CA LEU A 85 -10.31 -10.10 8.19
C LEU A 85 -11.58 -9.29 8.45
N SER A 86 -12.59 -9.90 9.06
CA SER A 86 -13.84 -9.23 9.45
C SER A 86 -13.59 -8.18 10.54
N LEU A 87 -12.76 -8.51 11.54
CA LEU A 87 -12.39 -7.58 12.61
C LEU A 87 -11.60 -6.38 12.05
N ALA A 88 -10.63 -6.62 11.18
CA ALA A 88 -9.85 -5.58 10.51
C ALA A 88 -10.71 -4.71 9.59
N ALA A 89 -11.64 -5.30 8.85
CA ALA A 89 -12.57 -4.55 8.00
C ALA A 89 -13.47 -3.60 8.82
N THR A 90 -13.87 -4.04 10.02
CA THR A 90 -14.67 -3.25 10.97
C THR A 90 -13.82 -2.16 11.62
N GLN A 91 -12.68 -2.51 12.20
CA GLN A 91 -11.85 -1.57 12.98
C GLN A 91 -11.06 -0.59 12.12
N LEU A 92 -10.51 -1.03 10.99
CA LEU A 92 -9.47 -0.29 10.26
C LEU A 92 -9.93 0.23 8.89
N GLY A 93 -10.72 -0.53 8.14
CA GLY A 93 -11.10 -0.14 6.78
C GLY A 93 -11.25 -1.31 5.83
N PRO A 94 -12.25 -1.34 4.92
CA PRO A 94 -12.28 -2.32 3.84
C PRO A 94 -11.05 -2.18 2.93
N ARG A 95 -10.41 -1.01 2.89
CA ARG A 95 -9.19 -0.77 2.12
C ARG A 95 -7.95 -1.42 2.70
N LEU A 96 -7.93 -1.67 4.02
CA LEU A 96 -6.80 -2.30 4.72
C LEU A 96 -6.86 -3.85 4.71
N ILE A 97 -8.00 -4.42 4.27
CA ILE A 97 -8.13 -5.84 3.94
C ILE A 97 -7.02 -6.27 2.97
N ARG A 98 -6.73 -5.46 1.94
CA ARG A 98 -5.66 -5.77 0.98
C ARG A 98 -4.29 -5.86 1.64
N THR A 99 -4.01 -5.01 2.63
CA THR A 99 -2.74 -5.00 3.37
C THR A 99 -2.59 -6.23 4.27
N PHE A 100 -3.71 -6.79 4.77
CA PHE A 100 -3.70 -8.04 5.51
C PHE A 100 -3.56 -9.25 4.57
N MET A 101 -4.28 -9.24 3.44
CA MET A 101 -4.23 -10.29 2.43
C MET A 101 -2.86 -10.39 1.74
N SER A 102 -2.08 -9.30 1.71
CA SER A 102 -0.71 -9.26 1.20
C SER A 102 0.36 -9.60 2.24
N ASP A 103 -0.01 -9.95 3.48
CA ASP A 103 0.95 -10.37 4.50
C ASP A 103 1.57 -11.72 4.13
N ARG A 104 2.87 -11.71 3.83
CA ARG A 104 3.62 -12.91 3.43
C ARG A 104 3.60 -13.99 4.49
N LYS A 105 3.67 -13.64 5.78
CA LYS A 105 3.67 -14.68 6.83
C LYS A 105 2.36 -15.44 6.86
N THR A 106 1.23 -14.73 6.75
CA THR A 106 -0.11 -15.33 6.64
C THR A 106 -0.20 -16.25 5.42
N GLN A 107 0.32 -15.80 4.28
CA GLN A 107 0.37 -16.60 3.05
C GLN A 107 1.25 -17.85 3.19
N ASP A 108 2.41 -17.75 3.86
CA ASP A 108 3.32 -18.87 4.10
C ASP A 108 2.66 -19.92 5.00
N PHE A 109 2.02 -19.50 6.10
CA PHE A 109 1.30 -20.40 7.01
C PHE A 109 0.17 -21.15 6.30
N ILE A 110 -0.68 -20.43 5.54
CA ILE A 110 -1.75 -21.05 4.75
C ILE A 110 -1.17 -22.02 3.72
N GLY A 111 -0.08 -21.64 3.05
CA GLY A 111 0.64 -22.48 2.09
C GLY A 111 1.16 -23.77 2.69
N LEU A 112 1.76 -23.72 3.89
CA LEU A 112 2.26 -24.90 4.61
C LEU A 112 1.12 -25.88 4.96
N PHE A 113 -0.02 -25.39 5.44
CA PHE A 113 -1.17 -26.25 5.75
C PHE A 113 -1.74 -26.91 4.50
N PHE A 114 -2.02 -26.14 3.45
CA PHE A 114 -2.55 -26.68 2.19
C PHE A 114 -1.56 -27.61 1.48
N GLY A 115 -0.28 -27.26 1.45
CA GLY A 115 0.76 -28.12 0.88
C GLY A 115 0.81 -29.49 1.56
N SER A 116 0.62 -29.52 2.89
CA SER A 116 0.62 -30.76 3.66
C SER A 116 -0.63 -31.60 3.44
N VAL A 117 -1.79 -30.96 3.24
CA VAL A 117 -3.00 -31.65 2.76
C VAL A 117 -2.75 -32.30 1.40
N ILE A 118 -2.11 -31.59 0.46
CA ILE A 118 -1.78 -32.13 -0.86
C ILE A 118 -0.82 -33.31 -0.77
N ALA A 119 0.21 -33.24 0.08
CA ALA A 119 1.14 -34.36 0.30
C ALA A 119 0.42 -35.60 0.86
N CYS A 120 -0.42 -35.43 1.90
CA CYS A 120 -1.22 -36.53 2.45
C CYS A 120 -2.22 -37.11 1.43
N PHE A 121 -2.85 -36.26 0.63
CA PHE A 121 -3.82 -36.67 -0.39
C PHE A 121 -3.14 -37.47 -1.51
N LEU A 122 -2.03 -36.95 -2.03
CA LEU A 122 -1.22 -37.63 -3.04
C LEU A 122 -0.72 -38.98 -2.52
N MET A 123 -0.25 -39.03 -1.28
CA MET A 123 0.19 -40.27 -0.67
C MET A 123 -0.94 -41.29 -0.50
N THR A 124 -2.15 -40.83 -0.19
CA THR A 124 -3.35 -41.67 -0.15
C THR A 124 -3.62 -42.31 -1.51
N ILE A 125 -3.49 -41.54 -2.62
CA ILE A 125 -3.64 -42.06 -3.99
C ILE A 125 -2.57 -43.11 -4.28
N ILE A 126 -1.30 -42.81 -3.98
CA ILE A 126 -0.17 -43.72 -4.22
C ILE A 126 -0.37 -45.04 -3.45
N LEU A 127 -0.70 -44.96 -2.16
CA LEU A 127 -0.95 -46.15 -1.33
C LEU A 127 -2.16 -46.95 -1.84
N HIS A 128 -3.17 -46.32 -2.43
CA HIS A 128 -4.32 -47.02 -2.99
C HIS A 128 -3.94 -47.84 -4.22
N ASP A 129 -3.11 -47.29 -5.11
CA ASP A 129 -2.70 -47.90 -6.38
C ASP A 129 -1.72 -49.08 -6.23
N VAL A 130 -0.85 -49.02 -5.21
CA VAL A 130 0.30 -49.94 -5.03
C VAL A 130 -0.08 -51.40 -4.67
N GLY A 131 -1.35 -51.74 -4.44
CA GLY A 131 -1.80 -53.12 -4.20
C GLY A 131 -1.23 -53.77 -2.92
N LYS A 132 -1.55 -55.05 -2.67
CA LYS A 132 -1.15 -55.77 -1.42
C LYS A 132 0.30 -56.25 -1.41
N SER A 133 1.01 -56.24 -2.56
CA SER A 133 2.25 -57.01 -2.74
C SER A 133 3.52 -56.16 -2.93
N ALA A 134 3.42 -54.83 -2.87
CA ALA A 134 4.58 -53.95 -3.01
C ALA A 134 5.03 -53.34 -1.68
N VAL A 135 6.34 -53.10 -1.58
CA VAL A 135 7.00 -52.51 -0.41
C VAL A 135 6.49 -51.08 -0.22
N SER A 136 6.02 -50.77 0.99
CA SER A 136 5.56 -49.43 1.34
C SER A 136 6.71 -48.42 1.22
N PRO A 137 6.52 -47.23 0.63
CA PRO A 137 7.53 -46.18 0.58
C PRO A 137 7.67 -45.50 1.96
N ARG A 138 8.48 -46.14 2.83
CA ARG A 138 8.69 -45.79 4.24
C ARG A 138 9.27 -44.38 4.42
N LEU A 139 10.20 -43.96 3.57
CA LEU A 139 10.86 -42.66 3.63
C LEU A 139 9.87 -41.55 3.26
N THR A 140 9.08 -41.75 2.20
CA THR A 140 8.01 -40.83 1.81
C THR A 140 6.96 -40.66 2.91
N ILE A 141 6.52 -41.76 3.54
CA ILE A 141 5.57 -41.70 4.68
C ILE A 141 6.17 -40.94 5.85
N SER A 142 7.43 -41.22 6.20
CA SER A 142 8.11 -40.59 7.33
C SER A 142 8.30 -39.09 7.10
N PHE A 143 8.60 -38.68 5.87
CA PHE A 143 8.68 -37.28 5.46
C PHE A 143 7.34 -36.55 5.64
N ILE A 144 6.24 -37.16 5.18
CA ILE A 144 4.90 -36.59 5.35
C ILE A 144 4.55 -36.48 6.83
N PHE A 145 4.83 -37.52 7.63
CA PHE A 145 4.61 -37.49 9.06
C PHE A 145 5.40 -36.35 9.73
N ALA A 146 6.67 -36.18 9.39
CA ALA A 146 7.51 -35.11 9.93
C ALA A 146 6.97 -33.72 9.59
N ILE A 147 6.48 -33.52 8.36
CA ILE A 147 5.87 -32.23 7.97
C ILE A 147 4.54 -32.01 8.71
N CYS A 148 3.67 -33.01 8.79
CA CYS A 148 2.42 -32.90 9.54
C CYS A 148 2.67 -32.58 11.03
N PHE A 149 3.71 -33.20 11.62
CA PHE A 149 4.12 -32.90 12.99
C PHE A 149 4.66 -31.48 13.13
N ALA A 150 5.50 -31.03 12.19
CA ALA A 150 5.99 -29.65 12.15
C ALA A 150 4.83 -28.63 12.05
N ASN A 151 3.78 -28.95 11.29
CA ASN A 151 2.61 -28.08 11.17
C ASN A 151 1.86 -27.83 12.48
N LEU A 152 1.97 -28.73 13.47
CA LEU A 152 1.41 -28.48 14.80
C LEU A 152 2.03 -27.20 15.40
N PHE A 153 3.34 -27.03 15.28
CA PHE A 153 4.05 -25.85 15.74
C PHE A 153 3.79 -24.64 14.85
N VAL A 154 3.66 -24.86 13.54
CA VAL A 154 3.28 -23.80 12.59
C VAL A 154 1.89 -23.25 12.94
N LEU A 155 0.94 -24.08 13.35
CA LEU A 155 -0.37 -23.65 13.81
C LEU A 155 -0.28 -22.75 15.05
N LEU A 156 0.55 -23.12 16.04
CA LEU A 156 0.79 -22.27 17.21
C LEU A 156 1.43 -20.93 16.80
N ALA A 157 2.41 -20.96 15.90
CA ALA A 157 3.05 -19.76 15.39
C ALA A 157 2.05 -18.88 14.59
N PHE A 158 1.17 -19.49 13.81
CA PHE A 158 0.11 -18.81 13.07
C PHE A 158 -0.87 -18.10 14.01
N VAL A 159 -1.37 -18.81 15.02
CA VAL A 159 -2.28 -18.21 16.03
C VAL A 159 -1.59 -17.05 16.75
N HIS A 160 -0.33 -17.21 17.15
CA HIS A 160 0.44 -16.15 17.80
C HIS A 160 0.65 -14.94 16.89
N HIS A 161 1.04 -15.16 15.63
CA HIS A 161 1.20 -14.10 14.63
C HIS A 161 -0.10 -13.36 14.40
N VAL A 162 -1.21 -14.09 14.23
CA VAL A 162 -2.54 -13.49 14.03
C VAL A 162 -2.95 -12.65 15.24
N ALA A 163 -2.79 -13.17 16.46
CA ALA A 163 -3.09 -12.46 17.69
C ALA A 163 -2.29 -11.14 17.83
N GLN A 164 -1.00 -11.14 17.49
CA GLN A 164 -0.18 -9.93 17.53
C GLN A 164 -0.45 -8.96 16.37
N SER A 165 -0.74 -9.49 15.18
CA SER A 165 -1.04 -8.69 13.98
C SER A 165 -2.41 -7.98 14.05
N SER A 166 -3.27 -8.39 15.00
CA SER A 166 -4.59 -7.80 15.23
C SER A 166 -4.56 -6.51 16.04
N ILE A 167 -3.38 -6.04 16.46
CA ILE A 167 -3.21 -4.78 17.19
C ILE A 167 -3.11 -3.65 16.16
N ALA A 168 -4.06 -2.71 16.20
CA ALA A 168 -4.13 -1.53 15.34
C ALA A 168 -2.78 -0.83 15.15
N ASP A 169 -1.94 -0.81 16.19
CA ASP A 169 -0.59 -0.24 16.18
C ASP A 169 0.33 -0.83 15.11
N GLN A 170 0.30 -2.16 14.88
CA GLN A 170 1.16 -2.78 13.86
C GLN A 170 0.72 -2.40 12.44
N VAL A 171 -0.58 -2.23 12.21
CA VAL A 171 -1.11 -1.79 10.92
C VAL A 171 -0.77 -0.32 10.70
N ILE A 172 -0.97 0.52 11.71
CA ILE A 172 -0.57 1.94 11.67
C ILE A 172 0.92 2.07 11.38
N LEU A 173 1.77 1.29 12.06
CA LEU A 173 3.21 1.22 11.80
C LEU A 173 3.53 0.77 10.37
N ARG A 174 2.84 -0.25 9.85
CA ARG A 174 3.04 -0.74 8.49
C ARG A 174 2.69 0.33 7.46
N VAL A 175 1.52 0.97 7.58
CA VAL A 175 1.08 2.04 6.68
C VAL A 175 2.00 3.26 6.78
N ALA A 176 2.45 3.62 7.99
CA ALA A 176 3.41 4.70 8.20
C ALA A 176 4.76 4.38 7.52
N ASN A 177 5.25 3.14 7.63
CA ASN A 177 6.46 2.71 6.95
C ASN A 177 6.30 2.72 5.42
N ASP A 178 5.13 2.35 4.91
CA ASP A 178 4.84 2.43 3.47
C ASP A 178 4.80 3.89 2.99
N LEU A 179 4.29 4.82 3.79
CA LEU A 179 4.38 6.26 3.53
C LEU A 179 5.85 6.71 3.45
N ILE A 180 6.68 6.37 4.44
CA ILE A 180 8.10 6.73 4.45
C ILE A 180 8.83 6.17 3.21
N LYS A 181 8.58 4.90 2.85
CA LYS A 181 9.15 4.29 1.64
C LYS A 181 8.68 4.97 0.36
N SER A 182 7.41 5.39 0.27
CA SER A 182 6.92 6.17 -0.86
C SER A 182 7.62 7.53 -0.94
N LEU A 183 7.84 8.20 0.21
CA LEU A 183 8.63 9.43 0.30
C LEU A 183 10.07 9.22 -0.17
N ASP A 184 10.71 8.09 0.16
CA ASP A 184 12.07 7.77 -0.31
C ASP A 184 12.16 7.61 -1.82
N ARG A 185 11.16 6.99 -2.45
CA ARG A 185 11.15 6.81 -3.91
C ARG A 185 11.07 8.12 -4.69
N LEU A 186 10.40 9.12 -4.12
CA LEU A 186 10.21 10.42 -4.78
C LEU A 186 11.50 11.26 -4.76
N THR A 187 12.39 11.05 -3.78
CA THR A 187 13.66 11.78 -3.64
C THR A 187 14.77 11.24 -4.53
N ILE A 188 14.66 10.01 -5.04
CA ILE A 188 15.73 9.35 -5.84
C ILE A 188 15.71 9.80 -7.32
N SER A 189 14.68 10.53 -7.76
CA SER A 189 14.75 11.21 -9.06
C SER A 189 15.74 12.38 -8.95
N GLU A 190 16.99 12.14 -9.34
CA GLU A 190 18.11 13.09 -9.41
C GLU A 190 17.89 14.26 -10.40
N GLN A 191 16.64 14.68 -10.64
CA GLN A 191 16.38 15.97 -11.26
C GLN A 191 16.56 17.03 -10.18
N LYS A 192 17.81 17.49 -10.04
CA LYS A 192 18.17 18.76 -9.37
C LYS A 192 17.37 19.90 -9.99
N SER A 193 16.13 20.07 -9.59
CA SER A 193 15.34 21.23 -9.96
C SER A 193 15.35 22.16 -8.78
N ASN A 194 16.05 23.28 -8.91
CA ASN A 194 15.83 24.45 -8.08
C ASN A 194 14.36 24.87 -8.30
N ALA A 195 13.42 24.34 -7.51
CA ALA A 195 11.99 24.61 -7.63
C ALA A 195 11.67 26.12 -7.60
N ASN A 196 12.50 26.91 -6.90
CA ASN A 196 12.41 28.37 -6.87
C ASN A 196 12.82 29.05 -8.20
N ASN A 197 13.73 28.45 -8.97
CA ASN A 197 14.10 28.94 -10.31
C ASN A 197 13.05 28.53 -11.35
N ALA A 198 12.45 27.36 -11.22
CA ALA A 198 11.49 26.82 -12.19
C ALA A 198 10.17 27.64 -12.26
N ARG A 199 9.68 28.16 -11.12
CA ARG A 199 8.50 29.06 -11.11
C ARG A 199 8.78 30.40 -11.80
N HIS A 200 9.98 30.96 -11.63
CA HIS A 200 10.40 32.19 -12.33
C HIS A 200 10.62 31.94 -13.83
N GLN A 201 11.21 30.80 -14.21
CA GLN A 201 11.44 30.41 -15.61
C GLN A 201 10.15 30.19 -16.41
N LYS A 202 9.06 29.79 -15.75
CA LYS A 202 7.76 29.65 -16.43
C LYS A 202 7.29 30.98 -17.03
N ASP A 203 7.43 32.10 -16.32
CA ASP A 203 6.94 33.38 -16.83
C ASP A 203 7.74 33.87 -18.05
N ASP A 204 8.98 33.41 -18.21
CA ASP A 204 9.85 33.74 -19.33
C ASP A 204 9.63 32.81 -20.54
N ASP A 205 9.52 31.49 -20.33
CA ASP A 205 9.44 30.51 -21.41
C ASP A 205 8.00 30.18 -21.88
N TRP A 206 7.00 30.36 -21.01
CA TRP A 206 5.64 29.89 -21.29
C TRP A 206 4.92 30.80 -22.31
N PRO A 207 4.23 30.24 -23.32
CA PRO A 207 3.56 31.05 -24.33
C PRO A 207 2.49 31.98 -23.73
N LYS A 208 2.60 33.30 -24.00
CA LYS A 208 1.64 34.30 -23.50
C LYS A 208 0.22 34.14 -24.05
N ASP A 209 0.10 33.52 -25.22
CA ASP A 209 -1.17 33.18 -25.87
C ASP A 209 -1.60 31.72 -25.66
N PHE A 210 -0.98 31.01 -24.71
CA PHE A 210 -1.31 29.62 -24.36
C PHE A 210 -2.81 29.41 -24.18
N GLU A 211 -3.44 30.25 -23.35
CA GLU A 211 -4.87 30.17 -23.05
C GLU A 211 -5.77 30.28 -24.28
N ARG A 212 -5.32 30.96 -25.34
CA ARG A 212 -6.10 31.19 -26.56
C ARG A 212 -5.95 30.09 -27.59
N LYS A 213 -4.76 29.48 -27.70
CA LYS A 213 -4.43 28.50 -28.76
C LYS A 213 -4.30 27.07 -28.27
N LYS A 214 -4.38 26.83 -26.96
CA LYS A 214 -4.35 25.48 -26.40
C LYS A 214 -5.43 24.58 -27.01
N GLN A 215 -5.01 23.37 -27.34
CA GLN A 215 -5.88 22.25 -27.65
C GLN A 215 -6.13 21.46 -26.35
N ARG A 216 -7.31 20.85 -26.24
CA ARG A 216 -7.71 20.09 -25.06
C ARG A 216 -7.69 18.61 -25.39
N LEU A 217 -7.02 17.83 -24.55
CA LEU A 217 -7.03 16.39 -24.63
C LEU A 217 -8.04 15.85 -23.63
N TYR A 218 -9.10 15.25 -24.16
CA TYR A 218 -10.15 14.62 -23.38
C TYR A 218 -9.88 13.12 -23.21
N PHE A 219 -10.27 12.56 -22.08
CA PHE A 219 -10.19 11.12 -21.84
C PHE A 219 -11.55 10.46 -22.02
N ASN A 220 -11.58 9.28 -22.65
CA ASN A 220 -12.80 8.56 -23.01
C ASN A 220 -13.15 7.47 -21.97
N ARG A 221 -12.75 7.65 -20.71
CA ARG A 221 -13.03 6.68 -19.62
C ARG A 221 -12.95 7.35 -18.26
N CYS A 222 -13.77 6.88 -17.33
CA CYS A 222 -13.68 7.25 -15.92
C CYS A 222 -12.68 6.36 -15.17
N GLY A 223 -12.00 6.90 -14.16
CA GLY A 223 -11.19 6.11 -13.25
C GLY A 223 -10.09 6.91 -12.54
N TYR A 224 -9.36 6.26 -11.64
CA TYR A 224 -8.24 6.88 -10.94
C TYR A 224 -6.99 6.90 -11.81
N VAL A 225 -6.34 8.05 -11.88
CA VAL A 225 -5.01 8.20 -12.47
C VAL A 225 -3.99 7.50 -11.57
N GLN A 226 -3.46 6.38 -12.01
CA GLN A 226 -2.53 5.55 -11.23
C GLN A 226 -1.07 5.91 -11.51
N ASN A 227 -0.76 6.26 -12.76
CA ASN A 227 0.59 6.61 -13.20
C ASN A 227 0.55 7.61 -14.36
N ILE A 228 1.45 8.58 -14.34
CA ILE A 228 1.72 9.56 -15.37
C ILE A 228 3.19 9.41 -15.76
N ASP A 229 3.45 9.14 -17.05
CA ASP A 229 4.81 9.01 -17.60
C ASP A 229 5.36 10.39 -17.99
N TYR A 230 5.81 11.16 -16.98
CA TYR A 230 6.29 12.54 -17.19
C TYR A 230 7.47 12.62 -18.17
N ASP A 231 8.41 11.67 -18.10
CA ASP A 231 9.58 11.64 -18.98
C ASP A 231 9.20 11.44 -20.44
N HIS A 232 8.23 10.56 -20.71
CA HIS A 232 7.75 10.33 -22.07
C HIS A 232 6.97 11.54 -22.60
N ILE A 233 6.12 12.16 -21.77
CA ILE A 233 5.39 13.38 -22.14
C ILE A 233 6.37 14.52 -22.44
N LEU A 234 7.44 14.67 -21.64
CA LEU A 234 8.47 15.66 -21.87
C LEU A 234 9.21 15.45 -23.20
N LYS A 235 9.52 14.19 -23.55
CA LYS A 235 10.13 13.85 -24.85
C LYS A 235 9.22 14.21 -26.02
N ILE A 236 7.93 13.91 -25.93
CA ILE A 236 6.94 14.31 -26.95
C ILE A 236 6.91 15.85 -27.06
N ALA A 237 6.87 16.54 -25.92
CA ALA A 237 6.85 18.01 -25.88
C ALA A 237 8.10 18.62 -26.53
N GLU A 238 9.27 18.03 -26.30
CA GLU A 238 10.53 18.45 -26.91
C GLU A 238 10.58 18.18 -28.42
N GLN A 239 10.23 16.96 -28.83
CA GLN A 239 10.26 16.54 -30.24
C GLN A 239 9.34 17.39 -31.13
N HIS A 240 8.13 17.67 -30.65
CA HIS A 240 7.11 18.42 -31.39
C HIS A 240 7.06 19.91 -31.03
N LYS A 241 7.96 20.37 -30.15
CA LYS A 241 8.00 21.76 -29.63
C LYS A 241 6.66 22.20 -29.04
N TYR A 242 6.01 21.31 -28.29
CA TYR A 242 4.76 21.60 -27.60
C TYR A 242 5.02 22.14 -26.20
N TYR A 243 4.03 22.86 -25.67
CA TYR A 243 3.93 23.14 -24.25
C TYR A 243 2.72 22.40 -23.72
N ILE A 244 2.90 21.59 -22.68
CA ILE A 244 1.86 20.70 -22.16
C ILE A 244 1.57 21.07 -20.71
N GLU A 245 0.30 21.29 -20.39
CA GLU A 245 -0.20 21.57 -19.05
C GLU A 245 -1.10 20.41 -18.58
N ILE A 246 -0.79 19.82 -17.42
CA ILE A 246 -1.56 18.74 -16.79
C ILE A 246 -2.15 19.28 -15.48
N HIS A 247 -3.48 19.30 -15.39
CA HIS A 247 -4.20 19.90 -14.24
C HIS A 247 -4.50 18.94 -13.10
N PHE A 248 -4.20 17.66 -13.28
CA PHE A 248 -4.42 16.64 -12.28
C PHE A 248 -3.11 15.93 -11.93
N LYS A 249 -3.12 15.27 -10.78
CA LYS A 249 -2.02 14.47 -10.25
C LYS A 249 -2.43 13.01 -10.10
N ALA A 250 -1.45 12.13 -9.87
CA ALA A 250 -1.74 10.75 -9.52
C ALA A 250 -2.68 10.69 -8.30
N GLY A 251 -3.67 9.79 -8.34
CA GLY A 251 -4.74 9.69 -7.35
C GLY A 251 -6.00 10.50 -7.70
N HIS A 252 -5.96 11.41 -8.68
CA HIS A 252 -7.17 12.09 -9.17
C HIS A 252 -8.16 11.10 -9.78
N PHE A 253 -9.46 11.28 -9.54
CA PHE A 253 -10.50 10.51 -10.21
C PHE A 253 -10.92 11.27 -11.45
N LEU A 254 -10.52 10.77 -12.60
CA LEU A 254 -10.81 11.35 -13.88
C LEU A 254 -12.22 10.97 -14.34
N VAL A 255 -12.98 11.96 -14.80
CA VAL A 255 -14.31 11.78 -15.39
C VAL A 255 -14.21 11.82 -16.91
N GLU A 256 -14.98 10.97 -17.59
CA GLU A 256 -15.05 10.99 -19.05
C GLU A 256 -15.44 12.39 -19.57
N GLY A 257 -14.67 12.90 -20.53
CA GLY A 257 -14.85 14.27 -21.05
C GLY A 257 -14.23 15.39 -20.21
N GLU A 258 -13.52 15.08 -19.13
CA GLU A 258 -12.80 16.08 -18.32
C GLU A 258 -11.61 16.70 -19.09
N ASP A 259 -11.49 18.03 -19.04
CA ASP A 259 -10.36 18.80 -19.58
C ASP A 259 -9.18 18.79 -18.60
N GLY A 260 -8.43 17.69 -18.60
CA GLY A 260 -7.32 17.49 -17.67
C GLY A 260 -5.92 17.75 -18.25
N VAL A 261 -5.79 17.79 -19.58
CA VAL A 261 -4.52 18.00 -20.28
C VAL A 261 -4.71 19.01 -21.41
N ARG A 262 -3.86 20.04 -21.44
CA ARG A 262 -3.88 21.10 -22.46
C ARG A 262 -2.55 21.15 -23.18
N ILE A 263 -2.61 21.27 -24.50
CA ILE A 263 -1.44 21.19 -25.38
C ILE A 263 -1.40 22.44 -26.23
N TYR A 264 -0.29 23.17 -26.20
CA TYR A 264 -0.04 24.30 -27.10
C TYR A 264 0.96 23.89 -28.18
N PRO A 265 0.52 23.77 -29.44
CA PRO A 265 1.41 23.53 -30.57
C PRO A 265 2.06 24.83 -31.04
N THR A 266 3.40 24.89 -31.10
CA THR A 266 4.10 26.13 -31.48
C THR A 266 4.05 26.41 -32.98
N ASN A 267 4.15 25.39 -33.84
CA ASN A 267 4.11 25.53 -35.32
C ASN A 267 3.83 24.20 -36.07
N GLU A 268 3.61 23.08 -35.38
CA GLU A 268 3.41 21.76 -36.01
C GLU A 268 1.93 21.36 -36.11
N LYS A 269 1.64 20.42 -37.02
CA LYS A 269 0.31 19.78 -37.12
C LYS A 269 0.02 19.02 -35.84
N TYR A 270 -0.88 19.57 -35.03
CA TYR A 270 -1.57 18.83 -33.99
C TYR A 270 -2.36 17.69 -34.65
N SER A 271 -1.99 16.44 -34.38
CA SER A 271 -2.60 15.24 -34.98
C SER A 271 -3.21 14.33 -33.91
N GLU A 272 -4.22 13.56 -34.31
CA GLU A 272 -4.86 12.55 -33.45
C GLU A 272 -3.88 11.46 -33.00
N GLU A 273 -2.85 11.19 -33.80
CA GLU A 273 -1.78 10.24 -33.46
C GLU A 273 -0.99 10.71 -32.22
N ILE A 274 -0.62 11.99 -32.16
CA ILE A 274 0.12 12.56 -31.03
C ILE A 274 -0.78 12.66 -29.80
N GLU A 275 -2.06 13.01 -29.97
CA GLU A 275 -3.03 12.95 -28.87
C GLU A 275 -3.10 11.56 -28.25
N GLN A 276 -3.16 10.52 -29.08
CA GLN A 276 -3.23 9.15 -28.61
C GLN A 276 -1.93 8.71 -27.93
N GLU A 277 -0.77 9.16 -28.42
CA GLU A 277 0.52 8.93 -27.78
C GLU A 277 0.60 9.56 -26.39
N ILE A 278 0.20 10.82 -26.25
CA ILE A 278 0.11 11.51 -24.96
C ILE A 278 -0.90 10.79 -24.04
N ARG A 279 -2.07 10.40 -24.56
CA ARG A 279 -3.09 9.66 -23.80
C ARG A 279 -2.55 8.32 -23.26
N ASN A 280 -1.68 7.65 -24.01
CA ASN A 280 -1.06 6.38 -23.61
C ASN A 280 -0.03 6.54 -22.48
N CYS A 281 0.42 7.76 -22.19
CA CYS A 281 1.29 8.07 -21.05
C CYS A 281 0.53 8.03 -19.70
N PHE A 282 -0.80 7.96 -19.72
CA PHE A 282 -1.65 7.89 -18.54
C PHE A 282 -2.19 6.48 -18.30
N ILE A 283 -1.90 5.93 -17.12
CA ILE A 283 -2.51 4.68 -16.64
C ILE A 283 -3.71 5.05 -15.78
N ILE A 284 -4.91 4.72 -16.27
CA ILE A 284 -6.18 4.92 -15.55
C ILE A 284 -6.73 3.55 -15.15
N GLY A 285 -7.12 3.41 -13.88
CA GLY A 285 -7.69 2.17 -13.36
C GLY A 285 -8.78 2.39 -12.32
N ASN A 286 -9.44 1.31 -11.90
CA ASN A 286 -10.64 1.37 -11.05
C ASN A 286 -10.34 1.73 -9.58
N THR A 287 -9.08 1.69 -9.17
CA THR A 287 -8.65 1.99 -7.79
C THR A 287 -7.41 2.88 -7.77
N ARG A 288 -7.27 3.71 -6.75
CA ARG A 288 -6.01 4.43 -6.47
C ARG A 288 -4.86 3.47 -6.18
N THR A 289 -3.64 3.91 -6.41
CA THR A 289 -2.41 3.15 -6.17
C THR A 289 -1.34 4.04 -5.55
N PRO A 290 -0.52 3.55 -4.61
CA PRO A 290 0.54 4.34 -3.96
C PRO A 290 1.75 4.63 -4.87
N THR A 291 1.75 4.19 -6.12
CA THR A 291 2.93 4.22 -7.01
C THR A 291 3.46 5.64 -7.23
N GLN A 292 2.58 6.60 -7.49
CA GLN A 292 2.91 8.03 -7.67
C GLN A 292 2.01 8.95 -6.83
N ASP A 293 1.00 8.42 -6.15
CA ASP A 293 0.10 9.19 -5.28
C ASP A 293 0.65 9.21 -3.84
N ILE A 294 1.33 10.29 -3.46
CA ILE A 294 1.96 10.48 -2.15
C ILE A 294 0.91 10.54 -1.04
N GLU A 295 -0.21 11.23 -1.32
CA GLU A 295 -1.33 11.39 -0.41
C GLU A 295 -2.09 10.08 -0.18
N PHE A 296 -1.87 9.04 -0.99
CA PHE A 296 -2.50 7.74 -0.81
C PHE A 296 -2.28 7.18 0.61
N SER A 297 -1.02 7.13 1.05
CA SER A 297 -0.68 6.56 2.35
C SER A 297 -1.07 7.49 3.51
N ILE A 298 -1.02 8.82 3.30
CA ILE A 298 -1.56 9.81 4.26
C ILE A 298 -3.06 9.57 4.47
N ARG A 299 -3.83 9.46 3.38
CA ARG A 299 -5.27 9.21 3.43
C ARG A 299 -5.61 7.88 4.11
N HIS A 300 -4.80 6.84 3.92
CA HIS A 300 -4.98 5.58 4.63
C HIS A 300 -4.78 5.71 6.14
N LEU A 301 -3.77 6.46 6.60
CA LEU A 301 -3.60 6.74 8.03
C LEU A 301 -4.77 7.56 8.58
N VAL A 302 -5.21 8.59 7.84
CA VAL A 302 -6.37 9.41 8.21
C VAL A 302 -7.64 8.57 8.28
N GLU A 303 -7.87 7.63 7.37
CA GLU A 303 -9.03 6.74 7.43
C GLU A 303 -9.05 5.89 8.72
N ILE A 304 -7.89 5.39 9.16
CA ILE A 304 -7.77 4.68 10.45
C ILE A 304 -8.08 5.63 11.61
N GLY A 305 -7.50 6.84 11.59
CA GLY A 305 -7.70 7.83 12.64
C GLY A 305 -9.15 8.30 12.74
N LEU A 306 -9.83 8.51 11.62
CA LEU A 306 -11.25 8.88 11.59
C LEU A 306 -12.15 7.78 12.14
N ARG A 307 -11.81 6.51 11.89
CA ARG A 307 -12.55 5.38 12.48
C ARG A 307 -12.34 5.29 13.98
N ALA A 308 -11.11 5.46 14.44
CA ALA A 308 -10.80 5.53 15.86
C ALA A 308 -11.58 6.67 16.53
N GLN A 309 -11.73 7.81 15.85
CA GLN A 309 -12.54 8.95 16.31
C GLN A 309 -14.05 8.76 16.17
N SER A 310 -14.53 7.73 15.47
CA SER A 310 -15.97 7.55 15.27
C SER A 310 -16.70 7.22 16.58
N PRO A 311 -17.96 7.62 16.76
CA PRO A 311 -18.72 7.36 18.00
C PRO A 311 -18.84 5.88 18.38
N GLY A 312 -18.70 4.96 17.42
CA GLY A 312 -18.78 3.53 17.66
C GLY A 312 -17.49 2.91 18.22
N MET A 313 -16.34 3.55 18.05
CA MET A 313 -15.05 3.09 18.59
C MET A 313 -14.56 3.98 19.72
N ASP A 314 -14.57 5.30 19.50
CA ASP A 314 -14.14 6.33 20.45
C ASP A 314 -12.76 6.07 21.09
N ASP A 315 -11.80 5.62 20.27
CA ASP A 315 -10.45 5.26 20.69
C ASP A 315 -9.46 6.41 20.46
N ASN A 316 -9.32 7.25 21.49
CA ASN A 316 -8.40 8.40 21.47
C ASN A 316 -6.93 7.98 21.33
N PHE A 317 -6.52 6.85 21.91
CA PHE A 317 -5.11 6.42 21.85
C PHE A 317 -4.71 6.02 20.43
N THR A 318 -5.57 5.29 19.73
CA THR A 318 -5.36 4.99 18.30
C THR A 318 -5.29 6.27 17.47
N ALA A 319 -6.16 7.25 17.73
CA ALA A 319 -6.13 8.55 17.06
C ALA A 319 -4.81 9.30 17.33
N PHE A 320 -4.31 9.30 18.58
CA PHE A 320 -3.01 9.89 18.94
C PHE A 320 -1.87 9.21 18.20
N THR A 321 -1.85 7.87 18.14
CA THR A 321 -0.83 7.11 17.40
C THR A 321 -0.84 7.47 15.91
N VAL A 322 -2.02 7.60 15.29
CA VAL A 322 -2.13 8.04 13.88
C VAL A 322 -1.56 9.44 13.70
N LEU A 323 -1.93 10.39 14.56
CA LEU A 323 -1.42 11.77 14.51
C LEU A 323 0.10 11.83 14.70
N ASP A 324 0.66 11.02 15.61
CA ASP A 324 2.10 10.92 15.82
C ASP A 324 2.82 10.43 14.57
N ARG A 325 2.27 9.41 13.89
CA ARG A 325 2.87 8.87 12.66
C ARG A 325 2.74 9.82 11.48
N LEU A 326 1.60 10.49 11.32
CA LEU A 326 1.41 11.52 10.30
C LEU A 326 2.41 12.66 10.49
N SER A 327 2.58 13.14 11.72
CA SER A 327 3.49 14.23 12.06
C SER A 327 4.95 13.82 11.86
N SER A 328 5.31 12.59 12.25
CA SER A 328 6.64 12.05 11.96
C SER A 328 6.92 11.96 10.46
N ALA A 329 5.94 11.58 9.63
CA ALA A 329 6.12 11.50 8.19
C ALA A 329 6.24 12.88 7.55
N LEU A 330 5.43 13.86 8.00
CA LEU A 330 5.54 15.26 7.55
C LEU A 330 6.89 15.88 7.94
N ALA A 331 7.40 15.58 9.14
CA ALA A 331 8.73 16.04 9.56
C ALA A 331 9.87 15.50 8.67
N ILE A 332 9.73 14.27 8.14
CA ILE A 332 10.66 13.70 7.15
C ILE A 332 10.47 14.39 5.80
N LEU A 333 9.23 14.59 5.36
CA LEU A 333 8.89 15.30 4.13
C LEU A 333 9.46 16.72 4.11
N PHE A 334 9.40 17.46 5.22
CA PHE A 334 9.88 18.84 5.30
C PHE A 334 11.38 19.00 4.99
N LYS A 335 12.14 17.91 5.10
CA LYS A 335 13.59 17.86 4.82
C LYS A 335 13.90 17.38 3.40
N LYS A 336 12.88 17.09 2.59
CA LYS A 336 13.02 16.53 1.25
C LYS A 336 12.47 17.50 0.23
N ASP A 337 13.07 17.48 -0.95
CA ASP A 337 12.53 18.19 -2.10
C ASP A 337 11.29 17.48 -2.64
N THR A 338 10.23 18.23 -2.89
CA THR A 338 9.02 17.75 -3.55
C THR A 338 9.22 17.74 -5.08
N PRO A 339 8.54 16.84 -5.82
CA PRO A 339 8.63 16.81 -7.28
C PRO A 339 8.27 18.18 -7.88
N PRO A 340 9.09 18.73 -8.79
CA PRO A 340 8.81 20.03 -9.39
C PRO A 340 7.56 19.94 -10.27
N GLU A 341 6.75 21.00 -10.26
CA GLU A 341 5.61 21.09 -11.19
C GLU A 341 6.05 21.40 -12.62
N CYS A 342 7.20 22.05 -12.80
CA CYS A 342 7.72 22.42 -14.12
C CYS A 342 8.89 21.49 -14.50
N LEU A 343 8.80 20.87 -15.67
CA LEU A 343 9.86 20.06 -16.25
C LEU A 343 10.42 20.75 -17.51
N VAL A 344 11.75 20.73 -17.61
CA VAL A 344 12.51 21.43 -18.64
C VAL A 344 13.04 20.47 -19.71
N ASP A 345 13.16 20.94 -20.96
CA ASP A 345 13.79 20.20 -22.06
C ASP A 345 15.32 20.20 -21.96
N SER A 346 16.00 19.56 -22.93
CA SER A 346 17.47 19.53 -22.99
C SER A 346 18.12 20.91 -23.18
N GLN A 347 17.33 21.95 -23.43
CA GLN A 347 17.76 23.34 -23.63
C GLN A 347 17.37 24.23 -22.43
N ASP A 348 17.04 23.63 -21.28
CA ASP A 348 16.61 24.31 -20.05
C ASP A 348 15.32 25.13 -20.18
N ARG A 349 14.48 24.85 -21.19
CA ARG A 349 13.18 25.54 -21.34
C ARG A 349 12.05 24.76 -20.73
N VAL A 350 11.14 25.45 -20.03
CA VAL A 350 9.94 24.82 -19.48
C VAL A 350 9.01 24.33 -20.61
N ARG A 351 8.79 23.01 -20.70
CA ARG A 351 7.92 22.38 -21.72
C ARG A 351 6.70 21.70 -21.14
N LEU A 352 6.80 21.21 -19.91
CA LEU A 352 5.73 20.48 -19.25
C LEU A 352 5.47 21.12 -17.89
N TRP A 353 4.23 21.54 -17.69
CA TRP A 353 3.72 21.94 -16.39
C TRP A 353 2.72 20.90 -15.93
N ALA A 354 3.01 20.21 -14.84
CA ALA A 354 2.14 19.22 -14.26
C ALA A 354 1.86 19.54 -12.80
N LYS A 355 0.58 19.53 -12.42
CA LYS A 355 0.17 19.66 -11.03
C LYS A 355 0.79 18.53 -10.20
N GLN A 356 1.46 18.88 -9.11
CA GLN A 356 1.99 17.94 -8.13
C GLN A 356 1.33 18.17 -6.76
N SER A 357 1.54 17.25 -5.81
CA SER A 357 1.22 17.53 -4.41
C SER A 357 2.36 18.33 -3.80
N ASP A 358 2.06 19.54 -3.33
CA ASP A 358 2.99 20.33 -2.52
C ASP A 358 2.88 19.97 -1.03
N GLU A 359 3.76 20.54 -0.22
CA GLU A 359 3.78 20.28 1.21
C GLU A 359 2.50 20.76 1.91
N ALA A 360 1.88 21.85 1.43
CA ALA A 360 0.63 22.37 1.98
C ALA A 360 -0.55 21.43 1.73
N ASP A 361 -0.66 20.85 0.54
CA ASP A 361 -1.64 19.80 0.18
C ASP A 361 -1.49 18.58 1.10
N MET A 362 -0.25 18.18 1.41
CA MET A 362 0.02 17.04 2.29
C MET A 362 -0.32 17.33 3.75
N ILE A 363 0.00 18.53 4.26
CA ILE A 363 -0.40 18.99 5.59
C ILE A 363 -1.94 19.02 5.70
N PHE A 364 -2.61 19.59 4.70
CA PHE A 364 -4.07 19.61 4.63
C PHE A 364 -4.63 18.19 4.65
N SER A 365 -4.11 17.31 3.79
CA SER A 365 -4.55 15.91 3.70
C SER A 365 -4.37 15.13 5.00
N ALA A 366 -3.35 15.46 5.81
CA ALA A 366 -3.05 14.79 7.06
C ALA A 366 -3.94 15.26 8.23
N PHE A 367 -4.17 16.56 8.37
CA PHE A 367 -4.80 17.13 9.56
C PHE A 367 -6.26 17.51 9.37
N ASP A 368 -6.71 17.92 8.18
CA ASP A 368 -8.00 18.61 8.03
C ASP A 368 -9.19 17.75 8.50
N GLN A 369 -9.29 16.51 8.01
CA GLN A 369 -10.38 15.61 8.38
C GLN A 369 -10.25 15.14 9.84
N MET A 370 -9.02 14.88 10.31
CA MET A 370 -8.76 14.48 11.70
C MET A 370 -9.19 15.57 12.68
N ARG A 371 -8.87 16.84 12.37
CA ARG A 371 -9.32 18.03 13.11
C ARG A 371 -10.84 18.13 13.08
N HIS A 372 -11.45 18.05 11.90
CA HIS A 372 -12.89 18.19 11.75
C HIS A 372 -13.66 17.16 12.58
N SER A 373 -13.17 15.91 12.63
CA SER A 373 -13.76 14.85 13.45
C SER A 373 -13.51 14.99 14.96
N ALA A 374 -12.56 15.85 15.36
CA ALA A 374 -12.18 16.10 16.75
C ALA A 374 -12.84 17.36 17.34
N ARG A 375 -13.81 17.97 16.65
CA ARG A 375 -14.46 19.23 17.06
C ARG A 375 -15.17 19.19 18.40
N ASP A 376 -15.48 18.01 18.91
CA ASP A 376 -16.08 17.78 20.23
C ASP A 376 -15.13 17.03 21.18
N LYS A 377 -13.85 16.89 20.81
CA LYS A 377 -12.83 16.10 21.51
C LYS A 377 -11.61 16.94 21.87
N PRO A 378 -11.63 17.65 23.02
CA PRO A 378 -10.54 18.52 23.47
C PRO A 378 -9.17 17.84 23.49
N ASP A 379 -9.10 16.58 23.94
CA ASP A 379 -7.84 15.85 24.08
C ASP A 379 -7.16 15.63 22.71
N ILE A 380 -7.95 15.30 21.68
CA ILE A 380 -7.44 15.14 20.31
C ILE A 380 -7.05 16.49 19.72
N MET A 381 -7.86 17.54 19.93
CA MET A 381 -7.53 18.88 19.46
C MET A 381 -6.22 19.40 20.07
N TYR A 382 -6.02 19.18 21.38
CA TYR A 382 -4.78 19.50 22.06
C TYR A 382 -3.59 18.70 21.49
N HIS A 383 -3.77 17.40 21.24
CA HIS A 383 -2.71 16.57 20.64
C HIS A 383 -2.35 17.03 19.22
N ILE A 384 -3.33 17.41 18.39
CA ILE A 384 -3.10 18.00 17.06
C ILE A 384 -2.26 19.27 17.19
N LEU A 385 -2.62 20.19 18.10
CA LEU A 385 -1.84 21.42 18.33
C LEU A 385 -0.42 21.13 18.79
N LYS A 386 -0.21 20.15 19.68
CA LYS A 386 1.12 19.71 20.08
C LYS A 386 1.95 19.14 18.94
N LYS A 387 1.32 18.43 18.00
CA LYS A 387 2.03 17.96 16.81
C LYS A 387 2.35 19.10 15.84
N ILE A 388 1.42 20.03 15.63
CA ILE A 388 1.64 21.21 14.80
C ILE A 388 2.75 22.09 15.38
N GLU A 389 2.83 22.26 16.72
CA GLU A 389 3.92 22.97 17.41
C GLU A 389 5.30 22.45 16.98
N ILE A 390 5.49 21.12 17.03
CA ILE A 390 6.73 20.47 16.60
C ILE A 390 6.97 20.69 15.10
N LEU A 391 5.94 20.61 14.26
CA LEU A 391 6.08 20.85 12.83
C LEU A 391 6.42 22.32 12.51
N CYS A 392 5.92 23.28 13.29
CA CYS A 392 6.29 24.69 13.16
C CYS A 392 7.78 24.90 13.44
N ASP A 393 8.36 24.19 14.41
CA ASP A 393 9.80 24.23 14.69
C ASP A 393 10.65 23.64 13.56
N LEU A 394 10.09 22.70 12.80
CA LEU A 394 10.80 21.99 11.73
C LEU A 394 10.56 22.59 10.34
N ALA A 395 9.59 23.48 10.18
CA ALA A 395 9.22 24.07 8.91
C ALA A 395 10.28 25.05 8.41
N ASN A 396 10.86 24.77 7.24
CA ASN A 396 11.93 25.56 6.65
C ASN A 396 11.51 26.31 5.38
N THR A 397 10.40 25.93 4.74
CA THR A 397 9.90 26.57 3.52
C THR A 397 8.63 27.38 3.79
N GLU A 398 8.40 28.41 2.98
CA GLU A 398 7.18 29.23 3.09
C GLU A 398 5.91 28.42 2.79
N CYS A 399 5.98 27.43 1.89
CA CYS A 399 4.86 26.52 1.61
C CYS A 399 4.48 25.70 2.85
N GLN A 400 5.47 25.16 3.58
CA GLN A 400 5.24 24.43 4.83
C GLN A 400 4.59 25.32 5.90
N LYS A 401 5.13 26.53 6.10
CA LYS A 401 4.60 27.50 7.06
C LYS A 401 3.17 27.92 6.70
N GLU A 402 2.88 28.19 5.42
CA GLU A 402 1.55 28.56 4.95
C GLU A 402 0.54 27.41 5.17
N GLY A 403 0.94 26.16 4.89
CA GLY A 403 0.13 24.98 5.16
C GLY A 403 -0.25 24.82 6.64
N LEU A 404 0.74 24.95 7.54
CA LEU A 404 0.51 24.90 9.00
C LEU A 404 -0.36 26.06 9.48
N LYS A 405 -0.13 27.28 8.97
CA LYS A 405 -0.92 28.47 9.30
C LYS A 405 -2.39 28.33 8.90
N LYS A 406 -2.67 27.74 7.73
CA LYS A 406 -4.04 27.42 7.30
C LYS A 406 -4.72 26.47 8.29
N GLN A 407 -4.03 25.40 8.71
CA GLN A 407 -4.58 24.46 9.70
C GLN A 407 -4.82 25.11 11.07
N LEU A 408 -3.92 25.97 11.55
CA LEU A 408 -4.10 26.67 12.82
C LEU A 408 -5.29 27.63 12.80
N LYS A 409 -5.53 28.35 11.70
CA LYS A 409 -6.73 29.20 11.54
C LYS A 409 -8.02 28.38 11.60
N GLU A 410 -8.02 27.22 10.98
CA GLU A 410 -9.14 26.28 11.02
C GLU A 410 -9.38 25.72 12.43
N ILE A 411 -8.31 25.44 13.18
CA ILE A 411 -8.40 25.05 14.59
C ILE A 411 -8.91 26.21 15.46
N GLU A 412 -8.44 27.43 15.26
CA GLU A 412 -8.93 28.62 15.97
C GLU A 412 -10.45 28.80 15.78
N TYR A 413 -10.95 28.56 14.56
CA TYR A 413 -12.37 28.56 14.27
C TYR A 413 -13.11 27.47 15.06
N ASP A 414 -12.61 26.23 15.06
CA ASP A 414 -13.23 25.12 15.78
C ASP A 414 -13.21 25.30 17.31
N LEU A 415 -12.16 25.91 17.88
CA LEU A 415 -12.06 26.18 19.32
C LEU A 415 -13.16 27.13 19.81
N LYS A 416 -13.67 28.03 18.96
CA LYS A 416 -14.83 28.89 19.28
C LYS A 416 -16.13 28.08 19.45
N TYR A 417 -16.22 26.90 18.83
CA TYR A 417 -17.34 25.98 19.01
C TYR A 417 -17.17 25.12 20.27
N LEU A 418 -15.96 24.62 20.54
CA LEU A 418 -15.63 23.81 21.73
C LEU A 418 -15.90 24.51 23.05
N GLU A 419 -15.70 25.84 23.10
CA GLU A 419 -15.96 26.66 24.28
C GLU A 419 -17.40 26.55 24.80
N LYS A 420 -18.35 26.25 23.90
CA LYS A 420 -19.76 26.08 24.26
C LYS A 420 -20.07 24.71 24.86
N MET A 421 -19.13 23.76 24.75
CA MET A 421 -19.34 22.35 25.10
C MET A 421 -18.48 21.89 26.27
N VAL A 422 -17.30 22.48 26.50
CA VAL A 422 -16.34 22.02 27.51
C VAL A 422 -15.86 23.16 28.40
N LEU A 423 -15.89 22.94 29.72
CA LEU A 423 -15.35 23.87 30.71
C LEU A 423 -13.80 23.79 30.71
N ASN A 424 -13.12 24.93 30.60
CA ASN A 424 -11.65 25.10 30.70
C ASN A 424 -10.82 24.63 29.47
N ILE A 425 -10.85 25.42 28.39
CA ILE A 425 -10.02 25.22 27.18
C ILE A 425 -8.99 26.35 26.95
N ASP A 426 -8.75 27.21 27.95
CA ASP A 426 -7.94 28.43 27.79
C ASP A 426 -6.49 28.13 27.39
N HIS A 427 -5.91 27.09 27.97
CA HIS A 427 -4.56 26.64 27.63
C HIS A 427 -4.44 26.16 26.16
N ILE A 428 -5.49 25.56 25.60
CA ILE A 428 -5.53 25.11 24.20
C ILE A 428 -5.59 26.32 23.26
N LYS A 429 -6.42 27.31 23.59
CA LYS A 429 -6.50 28.58 22.85
C LYS A 429 -5.18 29.32 22.88
N GLN A 430 -4.56 29.44 24.05
CA GLN A 430 -3.28 30.10 24.22
C GLN A 430 -2.21 29.47 23.32
N LEU A 431 -2.09 28.13 23.34
CA LEU A 431 -1.16 27.43 22.46
C LEU A 431 -1.45 27.70 20.96
N CYS A 432 -2.71 27.71 20.54
CA CYS A 432 -3.07 28.02 19.15
C CYS A 432 -2.63 29.45 18.75
N TYR A 433 -2.87 30.45 19.61
CA TYR A 433 -2.48 31.82 19.35
C TYR A 433 -0.96 32.01 19.31
N GLU A 434 -0.21 31.40 20.25
CA GLU A 434 1.26 31.44 20.27
C GLU A 434 1.85 30.85 18.98
N LEU A 435 1.26 29.77 18.45
CA LEU A 435 1.70 29.17 17.19
C LEU A 435 1.34 30.03 15.97
N LEU A 436 0.20 30.73 15.97
CA LEU A 436 -0.18 31.66 14.91
C LEU A 436 0.77 32.87 14.84
N GLU A 437 1.16 33.44 15.99
CA GLU A 437 2.17 34.51 16.08
C GLU A 437 3.54 34.03 15.60
N LYS A 438 3.93 32.79 15.90
CA LYS A 438 5.20 32.22 15.46
C LYS A 438 5.32 32.08 13.94
N LEU A 439 4.19 31.94 13.24
CA LEU A 439 4.10 31.81 11.77
C LEU A 439 3.67 33.10 11.07
N SER A 440 3.50 34.21 11.79
CA SER A 440 3.32 35.55 11.21
C SER A 440 4.66 36.24 11.02
#